data_AF-A0A1Q6LIA7-F1
#
_entry.id   AF-A0A1Q6LIA7-F1
#
_cell.length_a   1.000
_cell.length_b   1.000
_cell.length_c   1.000
_cell.angle_alpha   90.00
_cell.angle_beta   90.00
_cell.angle_gamma   90.00
#
_symmetry.space_group_name_H-M   'P 1'
#
loop_
_entity.id
_entity.type
_entity.pdbx_description
1 polymer ?
#
loop_
_entity_poly.entity_id
_entity_poly.type
_entity_poly.pdbx_seq_one_letter_code
_entity_poly.pdbx_strand_id
1 'polypeptide(L)'
;MSVIMVYIAYKPQNIKKLGKNVLIFYLTSFVFGGVAFALIYVIKPQDILMKNGLFLGTYPLKTVFISAIIAAIILIMGFKIVKTKISKKDIYCKVKIILNNKEVETMAMVDTGNMLKEPITGMPVIVVESSLLEKILPYQILQNTEKIIGGDLENVPEEIKNKYISTFRLIPYSSLGKQNGMLLGIKADKVVIEKEGEEVEKDNIVIGIYNKSLTKRGEYRALIGLEEI
;
A
#
# COMPACT_ATOMS: atom_id res chain seq x y z
N MET A 1 13.15 -31.74 -9.89
CA MET A 1 13.23 -31.94 -8.42
C MET A 1 12.92 -30.67 -7.64
N SER A 2 13.63 -29.56 -7.84
CA SER A 2 13.38 -28.28 -7.13
C SER A 2 11.95 -27.75 -7.30
N VAL A 3 11.39 -27.80 -8.51
CA VAL A 3 10.01 -27.36 -8.79
C VAL A 3 8.98 -28.15 -7.96
N ILE A 4 9.16 -29.47 -7.84
CA ILE A 4 8.27 -30.36 -7.08
C ILE A 4 8.39 -30.05 -5.58
N MET A 5 9.62 -29.90 -5.06
CA MET A 5 9.85 -29.52 -3.66
C MET A 5 9.18 -28.20 -3.30
N VAL A 6 9.37 -27.18 -4.14
CA VAL A 6 8.76 -25.86 -3.97
C VAL A 6 7.24 -25.93 -4.07
N TYR A 7 6.70 -26.73 -4.98
CA TYR A 7 5.26 -26.92 -5.12
C TYR A 7 4.64 -27.56 -3.87
N ILE A 8 5.25 -28.61 -3.32
CA ILE A 8 4.75 -29.29 -2.11
C ILE A 8 4.84 -28.36 -0.89
N ALA A 9 5.95 -27.63 -0.74
CA ALA A 9 6.18 -26.76 0.42
C ALA A 9 5.27 -25.53 0.44
N TYR A 10 5.05 -24.88 -0.71
CA TYR A 10 4.39 -23.57 -0.78
C TYR A 10 3.02 -23.58 -1.45
N LYS A 11 2.61 -24.67 -2.12
CA LYS A 11 1.33 -24.83 -2.82
C LYS A 11 0.90 -23.57 -3.62
N PRO A 12 1.73 -23.10 -4.57
CA PRO A 12 1.46 -21.85 -5.28
C PRO A 12 0.18 -21.93 -6.13
N GLN A 13 -0.65 -20.88 -6.05
CA GLN A 13 -1.96 -20.82 -6.72
C GLN A 13 -1.89 -20.74 -8.24
N ASN A 14 -0.78 -20.24 -8.81
CA ASN A 14 -0.60 -20.09 -10.25
C ASN A 14 0.87 -20.22 -10.67
N ILE A 15 1.11 -20.41 -11.97
CA ILE A 15 2.45 -20.64 -12.54
C ILE A 15 3.41 -19.47 -12.30
N LYS A 16 2.90 -18.22 -12.28
CA LYS A 16 3.71 -17.03 -11.99
C LYS A 16 4.26 -17.08 -10.55
N LYS A 17 3.41 -17.40 -9.58
CA LYS A 17 3.81 -17.58 -8.17
C LYS A 17 4.76 -18.78 -8.00
N LEU A 18 4.54 -19.87 -8.73
CA LEU A 18 5.46 -21.02 -8.72
C LEU A 18 6.86 -20.62 -9.24
N GLY A 19 6.94 -19.94 -10.39
CA GLY A 19 8.20 -19.46 -10.95
C GLY A 19 8.95 -18.53 -10.00
N LYS A 20 8.24 -17.59 -9.36
CA LYS A 20 8.81 -16.71 -8.33
C LYS A 20 9.40 -17.50 -7.16
N ASN A 21 8.68 -18.49 -6.64
CA ASN A 21 9.15 -19.30 -5.51
C ASN A 21 10.36 -20.16 -5.88
N VAL A 22 10.40 -20.72 -7.09
CA VAL A 22 11.56 -21.48 -7.61
C VAL A 22 12.78 -20.57 -7.75
N LEU A 23 12.60 -19.35 -8.27
CA LEU A 23 13.69 -18.37 -8.38
C LEU A 23 14.26 -18.01 -6.99
N ILE A 24 13.39 -17.73 -6.02
CA ILE A 24 13.81 -17.42 -4.64
C ILE A 24 14.59 -18.60 -4.04
N PHE A 25 14.10 -19.83 -4.22
CA PHE A 25 14.77 -21.04 -3.74
C PHE A 25 16.21 -21.18 -4.28
N TYR A 26 16.42 -20.91 -5.58
CA TYR A 26 17.75 -20.96 -6.18
C TYR A 26 18.64 -19.81 -5.71
N LEU A 27 18.12 -18.58 -5.58
CA LEU A 27 18.88 -17.45 -5.04
C LEU A 27 19.36 -17.73 -3.61
N THR A 28 18.49 -18.26 -2.75
CA THR A 28 18.86 -18.68 -1.40
C THR A 28 19.94 -19.76 -1.44
N SER A 29 19.78 -20.77 -2.30
CA SER A 29 20.75 -21.86 -2.47
C SER A 29 22.11 -21.36 -2.95
N PHE A 30 22.15 -20.38 -3.87
CA PHE A 30 23.39 -19.75 -4.32
C PHE A 30 24.08 -18.95 -3.23
N VAL A 31 23.34 -18.27 -2.34
CA VAL A 31 23.92 -17.57 -1.19
C VAL A 31 24.56 -18.58 -0.23
N PHE A 32 23.84 -19.64 0.16
CA PHE A 32 24.38 -20.68 1.05
C PHE A 32 25.61 -21.38 0.43
N GLY A 33 25.50 -21.77 -0.85
CA GLY A 33 26.60 -22.39 -1.58
C GLY A 33 27.80 -21.45 -1.72
N GLY A 34 27.59 -20.21 -2.15
CA GLY A 34 28.65 -19.22 -2.35
C GLY A 34 29.39 -18.87 -1.07
N VAL A 35 28.68 -18.70 0.06
CA VAL A 35 29.29 -18.47 1.37
C VAL A 35 30.10 -19.69 1.82
N ALA A 36 29.57 -20.91 1.64
CA ALA A 36 30.29 -22.14 1.94
C ALA A 36 31.57 -22.27 1.11
N PHE A 37 31.49 -22.07 -0.21
CA PHE A 37 32.64 -22.10 -1.11
C PHE A 37 33.69 -21.04 -0.74
N ALA A 38 33.26 -19.80 -0.47
CA ALA A 38 34.16 -18.72 -0.08
C ALA A 38 34.91 -19.04 1.23
N LEU A 39 34.21 -19.56 2.25
CA LEU A 39 34.82 -19.91 3.53
C LEU A 39 35.78 -21.10 3.41
N ILE A 40 35.41 -22.13 2.64
CA ILE A 40 36.26 -23.27 2.35
C ILE A 40 37.58 -22.80 1.70
N TYR A 41 37.51 -21.85 0.78
CA TYR A 41 38.70 -21.31 0.09
C TYR A 41 39.58 -20.43 1.00
N VAL A 42 38.98 -19.63 1.89
CA VAL A 42 39.71 -18.70 2.78
C VAL A 42 40.34 -19.41 3.99
N ILE A 43 39.70 -20.44 4.55
CA ILE A 43 40.08 -20.99 5.86
C ILE A 43 41.35 -21.85 5.84
N LYS A 44 41.70 -22.51 4.72
CA LYS A 44 43.02 -23.13 4.42
C LYS A 44 42.89 -24.10 3.23
N PRO A 45 43.36 -23.76 2.02
CA PRO A 45 43.28 -24.66 0.87
C PRO A 45 44.18 -25.91 0.97
N GLN A 46 45.12 -25.93 1.92
CA GLN A 46 46.19 -26.93 2.04
C GLN A 46 45.76 -28.19 2.83
N ASP A 47 44.69 -28.10 3.61
CA ASP A 47 44.17 -29.20 4.46
C ASP A 47 42.92 -29.87 3.87
N ILE A 48 42.55 -29.50 2.63
CA ILE A 48 41.30 -29.94 1.99
C ILE A 48 41.62 -30.66 0.67
N LEU A 49 41.55 -31.99 0.70
CA LEU A 49 41.65 -32.84 -0.49
C LEU A 49 40.29 -32.91 -1.19
N MET A 50 40.20 -32.40 -2.41
CA MET A 50 39.04 -32.65 -3.27
C MET A 50 39.21 -33.99 -3.97
N LYS A 51 38.35 -34.97 -3.63
CA LYS A 51 38.27 -36.25 -4.34
C LYS A 51 36.84 -36.45 -4.81
N ASN A 52 36.63 -36.58 -6.13
CA ASN A 52 35.31 -36.77 -6.74
C ASN A 52 34.27 -35.68 -6.36
N GLY A 53 34.70 -34.44 -6.17
CA GLY A 53 33.82 -33.33 -5.76
C GLY A 53 33.46 -33.28 -4.27
N LEU A 54 33.97 -34.21 -3.46
CA LEU A 54 33.85 -34.19 -2.00
C LEU A 54 35.09 -33.52 -1.39
N PHE A 55 34.85 -32.57 -0.48
CA PHE A 55 35.89 -31.90 0.29
C PHE A 55 36.22 -32.74 1.54
N LEU A 56 37.40 -33.36 1.55
CA LEU A 56 37.92 -34.16 2.67
C LEU A 56 38.96 -33.35 3.45
N GLY A 57 38.75 -33.16 4.76
CA GLY A 57 39.64 -32.39 5.63
C GLY A 57 39.22 -32.46 7.10
N THR A 58 39.94 -31.76 7.99
CA THR A 58 39.80 -31.88 9.45
C THR A 58 38.60 -31.11 10.04
N TYR A 59 37.97 -30.20 9.29
CA TYR A 59 36.88 -29.33 9.80
C TYR A 59 35.67 -29.10 8.87
N PRO A 60 35.32 -29.96 7.90
CA PRO A 60 34.27 -29.68 6.92
C PRO A 60 32.92 -29.36 7.56
N LEU A 61 32.55 -30.10 8.62
CA LEU A 61 31.29 -29.87 9.33
C LEU A 61 31.25 -28.50 10.03
N LYS A 62 32.34 -28.10 10.69
CA LYS A 62 32.42 -26.79 11.38
C LYS A 62 32.34 -25.64 10.37
N THR A 63 33.03 -25.77 9.23
CA THR A 63 32.97 -24.79 8.15
C THR A 63 31.56 -24.67 7.58
N VAL A 64 30.86 -25.80 7.40
CA VAL A 64 29.45 -25.80 6.95
C VAL A 64 28.55 -25.08 7.95
N PHE A 65 28.66 -25.34 9.26
CA PHE A 65 27.85 -24.64 10.26
C PHE A 65 28.12 -23.13 10.30
N ILE A 66 29.39 -22.71 10.25
CA ILE A 66 29.76 -21.29 10.20
C ILE A 66 29.22 -20.65 8.92
N SER A 67 29.31 -21.34 7.77
CA SER A 67 28.78 -20.86 6.50
C SER A 67 27.26 -20.68 6.52
N ALA A 68 26.53 -21.60 7.18
CA ALA A 68 25.10 -21.50 7.32
C ALA A 68 24.68 -20.30 8.16
N ILE A 69 25.39 -20.03 9.26
CA ILE A 69 25.14 -18.85 10.11
C ILE A 69 25.39 -17.57 9.32
N ILE A 70 26.51 -17.46 8.63
CA ILE A 70 26.86 -16.27 7.83
C ILE A 70 25.85 -16.05 6.69
N ALA A 71 25.49 -17.11 5.96
CA ALA A 71 24.49 -17.05 4.90
C ALA A 71 23.12 -16.63 5.44
N ALA A 72 22.71 -17.14 6.60
CA ALA A 72 21.46 -16.74 7.26
C ALA A 72 21.47 -15.25 7.64
N ILE A 73 22.58 -14.73 8.19
CA ILE A 73 22.72 -13.30 8.52
C ILE A 73 22.61 -12.44 7.25
N ILE A 74 23.31 -12.81 6.17
CA ILE A 74 23.25 -12.10 4.88
C ILE A 74 21.81 -12.06 4.35
N LEU A 75 21.10 -13.19 4.39
CA LEU A 75 19.71 -13.26 3.97
C LEU A 75 18.81 -12.36 4.82
N ILE A 76 18.92 -12.42 6.16
CA ILE A 76 18.12 -11.59 7.08
C ILE A 76 18.38 -10.10 6.81
N MET A 77 19.63 -9.69 6.65
CA MET A 77 19.99 -8.30 6.32
C MET A 77 19.41 -7.89 4.96
N GLY A 78 19.55 -8.74 3.94
CA GLY A 78 18.98 -8.50 2.61
C GLY A 78 17.47 -8.32 2.66
N PHE A 79 16.75 -9.22 3.34
CA PHE A 79 15.31 -9.12 3.53
C PHE A 79 14.90 -7.84 4.28
N LYS A 80 15.64 -7.45 5.32
CA LYS A 80 15.36 -6.22 6.08
C LYS A 80 15.51 -4.97 5.21
N ILE A 81 16.56 -4.88 4.39
CA ILE A 81 16.80 -3.75 3.48
C ILE A 81 15.68 -3.64 2.44
N VAL A 82 15.31 -4.77 1.83
CA VAL A 82 14.22 -4.83 0.83
C VAL A 82 12.89 -4.42 1.45
N LYS A 83 12.53 -4.99 2.62
CA LYS A 83 11.27 -4.67 3.32
C LYS A 83 11.17 -3.19 3.69
N THR A 84 12.27 -2.57 4.12
CA THR A 84 12.30 -1.15 4.51
C THR A 84 12.10 -0.21 3.31
N LYS A 85 12.60 -0.58 2.13
CA LYS A 85 12.39 0.19 0.89
C LYS A 85 10.96 0.04 0.32
N ILE A 86 10.37 -1.15 0.47
CA ILE A 86 9.00 -1.43 0.01
C ILE A 86 7.97 -0.69 0.88
N SER A 87 8.13 -0.72 2.21
CA SER A 87 7.18 -0.11 3.16
C SER A 87 6.90 1.38 2.95
N LYS A 88 7.81 2.18 2.37
CA LYS A 88 7.54 3.60 2.08
C LYS A 88 6.71 3.82 0.81
N LYS A 89 6.84 2.94 -0.19
CA LYS A 89 6.01 2.94 -1.40
C LYS A 89 4.59 2.47 -1.12
N ASP A 90 4.41 1.66 -0.07
CA ASP A 90 3.10 1.12 0.30
C ASP A 90 2.16 2.15 0.95
N ILE A 91 2.71 3.22 1.55
CA ILE A 91 1.98 4.17 2.39
C ILE A 91 1.34 5.30 1.58
N TYR A 92 1.85 5.60 0.38
CA TYR A 92 1.33 6.70 -0.44
C TYR A 92 0.99 6.25 -1.85
N CYS A 93 -0.13 6.75 -2.36
CA CYS A 93 -0.54 6.58 -3.76
C CYS A 93 -1.00 7.91 -4.34
N LYS A 94 -0.97 8.04 -5.66
CA LYS A 94 -1.52 9.22 -6.34
C LYS A 94 -3.00 8.96 -6.64
N VAL A 95 -3.85 9.93 -6.36
CA VAL A 95 -5.29 9.84 -6.58
C VAL A 95 -5.74 11.02 -7.43
N LYS A 96 -6.41 10.72 -8.54
CA LYS A 96 -7.13 11.68 -9.37
C LYS A 96 -8.62 11.54 -9.12
N ILE A 97 -9.27 12.63 -8.76
CA ILE A 97 -10.70 12.69 -8.49
C ILE A 97 -11.36 13.45 -9.63
N ILE A 98 -12.34 12.84 -10.27
CA ILE A 98 -13.09 13.42 -11.39
C ILE A 98 -14.54 13.64 -10.94
N LEU A 99 -15.00 14.87 -11.08
CA LEU A 99 -16.32 15.31 -10.66
C LEU A 99 -16.81 16.44 -11.56
N ASN A 100 -17.97 16.25 -12.20
CA ASN A 100 -18.60 17.18 -13.12
C ASN A 100 -17.65 17.68 -14.22
N ASN A 101 -16.92 16.77 -14.87
CA ASN A 101 -15.89 17.05 -15.88
C ASN A 101 -14.72 17.93 -15.40
N LYS A 102 -14.57 18.13 -14.09
CA LYS A 102 -13.38 18.74 -13.50
C LYS A 102 -12.58 17.68 -12.78
N GLU A 103 -11.27 17.84 -12.75
CA GLU A 103 -10.37 16.91 -12.09
C GLU A 103 -9.41 17.60 -11.14
N VAL A 104 -9.01 16.88 -10.09
CA VAL A 104 -7.95 17.27 -9.19
C VAL A 104 -7.13 16.05 -8.80
N GLU A 105 -5.81 16.24 -8.75
CA GLU A 105 -4.87 15.20 -8.34
C GLU A 105 -4.23 15.53 -6.98
N THR A 106 -3.96 14.49 -6.20
CA THR A 106 -3.19 14.61 -4.96
C THR A 106 -2.50 13.32 -4.56
N MET A 107 -1.56 13.42 -3.63
CA MET A 107 -1.05 12.27 -2.90
C MET A 107 -2.03 11.91 -1.78
N ALA A 108 -2.41 10.63 -1.72
CA ALA A 108 -3.19 10.06 -0.65
C ALA A 108 -2.32 9.16 0.23
N MET A 109 -2.58 9.15 1.53
CA MET A 109 -2.01 8.17 2.45
C MET A 109 -2.94 6.95 2.53
N VAL A 110 -2.35 5.79 2.35
CA VAL A 110 -2.97 4.49 2.58
C VAL A 110 -3.05 4.25 4.08
N ASP A 111 -4.25 4.36 4.62
CA ASP A 111 -4.52 4.20 6.05
C ASP A 111 -5.28 2.90 6.29
N THR A 112 -4.61 1.93 6.89
CA THR A 112 -5.21 0.64 7.25
C THR A 112 -6.31 0.77 8.31
N GLY A 113 -6.34 1.87 9.06
CA GLY A 113 -7.38 2.17 10.04
C GLY A 113 -8.60 2.91 9.44
N ASN A 114 -8.50 3.39 8.20
CA ASN A 114 -9.61 4.06 7.55
C ASN A 114 -10.59 3.03 6.96
N MET A 115 -11.67 2.78 7.70
CA MET A 115 -12.75 1.86 7.30
C MET A 115 -14.04 2.61 6.92
N LEU A 116 -13.94 3.89 6.52
CA LEU A 116 -15.11 4.69 6.22
C LEU A 116 -15.86 4.14 5.00
N LYS A 117 -17.15 3.92 5.20
CA LYS A 117 -18.10 3.52 4.17
C LYS A 117 -19.35 4.39 4.27
N GLU A 118 -19.97 4.66 3.13
CA GLU A 118 -21.27 5.29 3.09
C GLU A 118 -22.31 4.35 3.70
N PRO A 119 -23.09 4.80 4.72
CA PRO A 119 -23.88 3.90 5.55
C PRO A 119 -25.02 3.17 4.84
N ILE A 120 -25.53 3.70 3.72
CA ILE A 120 -26.68 3.11 3.01
C ILE A 120 -26.24 2.12 1.93
N THR A 121 -25.32 2.54 1.05
CA THR A 121 -24.88 1.75 -0.12
C THR A 121 -23.61 0.95 0.14
N GLY A 122 -22.89 1.25 1.22
CA GLY A 122 -21.58 0.65 1.51
C GLY A 122 -20.46 1.14 0.61
N MET A 123 -20.69 2.17 -0.21
CA MET A 123 -19.66 2.76 -1.08
C MET A 123 -18.44 3.18 -0.26
N PRO A 124 -17.21 2.90 -0.73
CA PRO A 124 -16.01 3.30 -0.03
C PRO A 124 -15.86 4.82 0.00
N VAL A 125 -15.22 5.32 1.04
CA VAL A 125 -15.01 6.76 1.26
C VAL A 125 -13.51 7.08 1.24
N ILE A 126 -13.14 8.00 0.35
CA ILE A 126 -11.82 8.66 0.38
C ILE A 126 -12.00 10.01 1.05
N VAL A 127 -11.28 10.26 2.14
CA VAL A 127 -11.33 11.56 2.84
C VAL A 127 -10.35 12.51 2.19
N VAL A 128 -10.79 13.71 1.83
CA VAL A 128 -9.99 14.68 1.08
C VAL A 128 -10.10 16.06 1.73
N GLU A 129 -8.98 16.77 1.82
CA GLU A 129 -8.98 18.14 2.34
C GLU A 129 -9.86 19.07 1.50
N SER A 130 -10.75 19.81 2.14
CA SER A 130 -11.67 20.76 1.50
C SER A 130 -10.94 21.78 0.63
N SER A 131 -9.78 22.26 1.07
CA SER A 131 -8.96 23.24 0.34
C SER A 131 -8.36 22.70 -0.96
N LEU A 132 -8.33 21.38 -1.17
CA LEU A 132 -7.98 20.80 -2.47
C LEU A 132 -9.19 20.78 -3.40
N LEU A 133 -10.37 20.49 -2.83
CA LEU A 133 -11.62 20.34 -3.55
C LEU A 133 -12.15 21.67 -4.10
N GLU A 134 -11.68 22.83 -3.64
CA GLU A 134 -12.00 24.16 -4.19
C GLU A 134 -11.78 24.26 -5.71
N LYS A 135 -10.89 23.44 -6.27
CA LYS A 135 -10.63 23.38 -7.73
C LYS A 135 -11.79 22.77 -8.52
N ILE A 136 -12.56 21.87 -7.90
CA ILE A 136 -13.56 21.04 -8.58
C ILE A 136 -14.99 21.22 -8.01
N LEU A 137 -15.12 21.68 -6.77
CA LEU A 137 -16.39 21.92 -6.10
C LEU A 137 -16.68 23.42 -5.88
N PRO A 138 -17.95 23.83 -5.96
CA PRO A 138 -18.36 25.18 -5.62
C PRO A 138 -18.01 25.56 -4.17
N TYR A 139 -17.47 26.77 -4.01
CA TYR A 139 -17.13 27.35 -2.71
C TYR A 139 -18.30 27.35 -1.72
N GLN A 140 -19.53 27.57 -2.21
CA GLN A 140 -20.76 27.58 -1.40
C GLN A 140 -21.03 26.23 -0.73
N ILE A 141 -20.62 25.11 -1.34
CA ILE A 141 -20.73 23.79 -0.69
C ILE A 141 -19.66 23.66 0.40
N LEU A 142 -18.42 23.97 0.05
CA LEU A 142 -17.26 23.78 0.93
C LEU A 142 -17.34 24.60 2.22
N GLN A 143 -17.82 25.84 2.14
CA GLN A 143 -18.00 26.71 3.32
C GLN A 143 -19.22 26.37 4.19
N ASN A 144 -20.19 25.63 3.65
CA ASN A 144 -21.44 25.33 4.35
C ASN A 144 -21.58 23.85 4.70
N THR A 145 -20.50 23.07 4.65
CA THR A 145 -20.50 21.62 4.95
C THR A 145 -21.22 21.27 6.26
N GLU A 146 -20.95 21.98 7.36
CA GLU A 146 -21.60 21.74 8.66
C GLU A 146 -23.10 22.05 8.65
N LYS A 147 -23.51 23.15 8.00
CA LYS A 147 -24.93 23.52 7.84
C LYS A 147 -25.68 22.50 6.98
N ILE A 148 -25.06 22.08 5.87
CA ILE A 148 -25.61 21.06 4.96
C ILE A 148 -25.80 19.72 5.70
N ILE A 149 -24.83 19.32 6.54
CA ILE A 149 -24.98 18.13 7.39
C ILE A 149 -26.19 18.27 8.34
N GLY A 150 -26.43 19.48 8.86
CA GLY A 150 -27.59 19.83 9.68
C GLY A 150 -28.92 20.01 8.92
N GLY A 151 -28.91 19.88 7.59
CA GLY A 151 -30.09 20.05 6.73
C GLY A 151 -30.38 21.49 6.30
N ASP A 152 -29.51 22.45 6.63
CA ASP A 152 -29.62 23.84 6.18
C ASP A 152 -28.84 24.05 4.87
N LEU A 153 -29.58 24.36 3.80
CA LEU A 153 -29.05 24.71 2.49
C LEU A 153 -29.39 26.16 2.07
N GLU A 154 -29.85 27.03 2.96
CA GLU A 154 -30.26 28.41 2.60
C GLU A 154 -29.12 29.19 1.93
N ASN A 155 -27.89 28.93 2.36
CA ASN A 155 -26.68 29.60 1.87
C ASN A 155 -26.12 29.00 0.56
N VAL A 156 -26.80 28.00 -0.02
CA VAL A 156 -26.42 27.37 -1.28
C VAL A 156 -27.41 27.81 -2.37
N PRO A 157 -26.95 28.39 -3.51
CA PRO A 157 -27.82 28.74 -4.63
C PRO A 157 -28.60 27.53 -5.19
N GLU A 158 -29.84 27.74 -5.64
CA GLU A 158 -30.72 26.68 -6.18
C GLU A 158 -30.10 25.91 -7.36
N GLU A 159 -29.36 26.58 -8.24
CA GLU A 159 -28.64 25.94 -9.34
C GLU A 159 -27.62 24.91 -8.84
N ILE A 160 -26.92 25.23 -7.74
CA ILE A 160 -25.96 24.33 -7.11
C ILE A 160 -26.70 23.20 -6.38
N LYS A 161 -27.79 23.50 -5.65
CA LYS A 161 -28.59 22.45 -5.00
C LYS A 161 -29.06 21.41 -6.01
N ASN A 162 -29.72 21.85 -7.08
CA ASN A 162 -30.26 20.96 -8.10
C ASN A 162 -29.21 20.05 -8.74
N LYS A 163 -27.98 20.54 -8.87
CA LYS A 163 -26.85 19.77 -9.43
C LYS A 163 -26.21 18.79 -8.44
N TYR A 164 -26.11 19.14 -7.17
CA TYR A 164 -25.25 18.42 -6.22
C TYR A 164 -26.01 17.67 -5.10
N ILE A 165 -27.24 18.05 -4.78
CA ILE A 165 -27.94 17.52 -3.60
C ILE A 165 -28.13 16.00 -3.67
N SER A 166 -28.37 15.46 -4.87
CA SER A 166 -28.56 14.01 -5.10
C SER A 166 -27.26 13.20 -4.94
N THR A 167 -26.10 13.85 -5.02
CA THR A 167 -24.78 13.22 -4.90
C THR A 167 -24.22 13.33 -3.48
N PHE A 168 -24.83 14.13 -2.61
CA PHE A 168 -24.43 14.23 -1.21
C PHE A 168 -24.67 12.92 -0.44
N ARG A 169 -23.74 12.62 0.45
CA ARG A 169 -23.78 11.46 1.35
C ARG A 169 -23.37 11.92 2.74
N LEU A 170 -23.98 11.38 3.78
CA LEU A 170 -23.61 11.69 5.16
C LEU A 170 -22.82 10.51 5.70
N ILE A 171 -21.57 10.76 6.08
CA ILE A 171 -20.63 9.69 6.47
C ILE A 171 -20.35 9.83 7.98
N PRO A 172 -20.86 8.92 8.81
CA PRO A 172 -20.48 8.88 10.22
C PRO A 172 -19.02 8.44 10.34
N TYR A 173 -18.28 9.08 11.25
CA TYR A 173 -16.90 8.74 11.54
C TYR A 173 -16.58 8.89 13.03
N SER A 174 -15.50 8.25 13.45
CA SER A 174 -14.90 8.45 14.77
C SER A 174 -13.40 8.63 14.60
N SER A 175 -12.82 9.55 15.36
CA SER A 175 -11.38 9.80 15.38
C SER A 175 -10.89 10.07 16.80
N LEU A 176 -9.58 10.04 17.00
CA LEU A 176 -8.98 10.49 18.26
C LEU A 176 -9.41 11.94 18.52
N GLY A 177 -10.13 12.16 19.63
CA GLY A 177 -10.66 13.47 20.03
C GLY A 177 -12.01 13.87 19.43
N LYS A 178 -12.66 13.03 18.61
CA LYS A 178 -14.04 13.28 18.13
C LYS A 178 -14.83 11.98 18.01
N GLN A 179 -15.72 11.77 18.98
CA GLN A 179 -16.71 10.71 18.95
C GLN A 179 -17.96 11.19 18.18
N ASN A 180 -18.60 10.30 17.44
CA ASN A 180 -19.84 10.56 16.67
C ASN A 180 -19.73 11.75 15.68
N GLY A 181 -18.62 11.82 14.94
CA GLY A 181 -18.45 12.84 13.90
C GLY A 181 -19.27 12.51 12.65
N MET A 182 -19.58 13.56 11.86
CA MET A 182 -20.19 13.45 10.53
C MET A 182 -19.34 14.20 9.50
N LEU A 183 -19.16 13.60 8.32
CA LEU A 183 -18.59 14.26 7.14
C LEU A 183 -19.66 14.40 6.05
N LEU A 184 -19.62 15.52 5.34
CA LEU A 184 -20.32 15.65 4.07
C LEU A 184 -19.49 14.93 3.00
N GLY A 185 -20.07 13.90 2.42
CA GLY A 185 -19.53 13.18 1.28
C GLY A 185 -20.19 13.65 -0.01
N ILE A 186 -19.45 13.52 -1.11
CA ILE A 186 -19.99 13.67 -2.46
C ILE A 186 -19.62 12.47 -3.31
N LYS A 187 -20.59 11.87 -3.99
CA LYS A 187 -20.29 10.79 -4.95
C LYS A 187 -19.48 11.37 -6.11
N ALA A 188 -18.27 10.84 -6.32
CA ALA A 188 -17.46 11.18 -7.48
C ALA A 188 -17.98 10.45 -8.73
N ASP A 189 -17.72 11.03 -9.90
CA ASP A 189 -18.02 10.38 -11.18
C ASP A 189 -17.06 9.23 -11.39
N LYS A 190 -15.77 9.48 -11.15
CA LYS A 190 -14.69 8.50 -11.24
C LYS A 190 -13.53 8.90 -10.33
N VAL A 191 -12.84 7.90 -9.80
CA VAL A 191 -11.56 8.08 -9.10
C VAL A 191 -10.54 7.17 -9.76
N VAL A 192 -9.35 7.72 -10.04
CA VAL A 192 -8.24 6.96 -10.59
C VAL A 192 -7.12 6.93 -9.58
N ILE A 193 -6.68 5.72 -9.23
CA ILE A 193 -5.68 5.46 -8.20
C ILE A 193 -4.45 4.90 -8.91
N GLU A 194 -3.32 5.59 -8.78
CA GLU A 194 -2.04 5.16 -9.32
C GLU A 194 -1.13 4.74 -8.16
N LYS A 195 -0.76 3.46 -8.13
CA LYS A 195 0.16 2.90 -7.15
C LYS A 195 1.13 1.92 -7.83
N GLU A 196 2.42 2.08 -7.54
CA GLU A 196 3.49 1.24 -8.09
C GLU A 196 3.54 1.14 -9.63
N GLY A 197 2.99 2.13 -10.34
CA GLY A 197 2.92 2.15 -11.81
C GLY A 197 1.73 1.37 -12.39
N GLU A 198 0.86 0.82 -11.54
CA GLU A 198 -0.46 0.33 -11.92
C GLU A 198 -1.49 1.43 -11.69
N GLU A 199 -2.41 1.58 -12.63
CA GLU A 199 -3.50 2.54 -12.58
C GLU A 199 -4.83 1.78 -12.51
N VAL A 200 -5.61 2.06 -11.48
CA VAL A 200 -6.90 1.45 -11.24
C VAL A 200 -7.97 2.53 -11.29
N GLU A 201 -8.87 2.43 -12.26
CA GLU A 201 -10.07 3.26 -12.28
C GLU A 201 -11.16 2.62 -11.42
N LYS A 202 -11.79 3.43 -10.57
CA LYS A 202 -12.92 3.03 -9.74
C LYS A 202 -14.07 4.00 -9.88
N ASP A 203 -15.25 3.44 -10.07
CA ASP A 203 -16.52 4.14 -9.99
C ASP A 203 -17.14 3.92 -8.60
N ASN A 204 -18.21 4.66 -8.28
CA ASN A 204 -18.96 4.52 -7.02
C ASN A 204 -18.13 4.75 -5.74
N ILE A 205 -17.20 5.71 -5.79
CA ILE A 205 -16.47 6.19 -4.60
C ILE A 205 -17.11 7.49 -4.10
N VAL A 206 -17.21 7.62 -2.78
CA VAL A 206 -17.61 8.87 -2.13
C VAL A 206 -16.39 9.63 -1.65
N ILE A 207 -16.34 10.93 -1.93
CA ILE A 207 -15.30 11.84 -1.46
C ILE A 207 -15.81 12.52 -0.20
N GLY A 208 -15.26 12.14 0.97
CA GLY A 208 -15.55 12.78 2.26
C GLY A 208 -14.79 14.10 2.39
N ILE A 209 -15.51 15.21 2.54
CA ILE A 209 -14.94 16.55 2.63
C ILE A 209 -14.43 16.79 4.06
N TYR A 210 -13.12 16.97 4.21
CA TYR A 210 -12.49 17.27 5.50
C TYR A 210 -12.01 18.72 5.56
N ASN A 211 -12.61 19.52 6.45
CA ASN A 211 -12.38 20.97 6.52
C ASN A 211 -11.05 21.39 7.17
N LYS A 212 -10.25 20.43 7.64
CA LYS A 212 -8.95 20.68 8.27
C LYS A 212 -7.84 20.07 7.43
N SER A 213 -6.59 20.35 7.78
CA SER A 213 -5.46 19.67 7.16
C SER A 213 -5.22 18.31 7.80
N LEU A 214 -4.88 17.31 6.97
CA LEU A 214 -4.53 15.96 7.37
C LEU A 214 -3.08 15.85 7.86
N THR A 215 -2.19 16.72 7.39
CA THR A 215 -0.77 16.72 7.78
C THR A 215 -0.22 18.14 7.91
N LYS A 216 0.63 18.35 8.92
CA LYS A 216 1.29 19.65 9.12
C LYS A 216 2.24 20.04 7.99
N ARG A 217 2.73 19.06 7.21
CA ARG A 217 3.76 19.26 6.17
C ARG A 217 3.22 19.17 4.74
N GLY A 218 1.94 18.84 4.56
CA GLY A 218 1.32 18.72 3.23
C GLY A 218 1.80 17.54 2.38
N GLU A 219 2.43 16.52 2.99
CA GLU A 219 2.95 15.33 2.28
C GLU A 219 1.85 14.53 1.55
N TYR A 220 0.61 14.60 2.03
CA TYR A 220 -0.59 14.04 1.43
C TYR A 220 -1.79 14.92 1.76
N ARG A 221 -2.84 14.88 0.95
CA ARG A 221 -4.08 15.66 1.18
C ARG A 221 -5.35 14.81 1.05
N ALA A 222 -5.17 13.50 1.03
CA ALA A 222 -6.26 12.53 1.06
C ALA A 222 -5.90 11.31 1.92
N LEU A 223 -6.91 10.64 2.49
CA LEU A 223 -6.81 9.34 3.14
C LEU A 223 -7.64 8.32 2.38
N ILE A 224 -7.06 7.17 2.09
CA ILE A 224 -7.70 6.06 1.40
C ILE A 224 -7.55 4.78 2.23
N GLY A 225 -8.62 3.98 2.31
CA GLY A 225 -8.57 2.69 2.98
C GLY A 225 -7.77 1.66 2.18
N LEU A 226 -7.11 0.72 2.85
CA LEU A 226 -6.29 -0.32 2.18
C LEU A 226 -7.11 -1.22 1.24
N GLU A 227 -8.40 -1.46 1.55
CA GLU A 227 -9.32 -2.23 0.68
C GLU A 227 -9.49 -1.60 -0.70
N GLU A 228 -9.12 -0.32 -0.85
CA GLU A 228 -9.42 0.46 -2.04
C GLU A 228 -8.30 0.57 -3.07
N ILE A 229 -7.18 -0.11 -2.84
CA ILE A 229 -5.97 0.01 -3.64
C ILE A 229 -5.61 -1.32 -4.29
#